data_AF-A0A0F9HLY6-F1
#
_entry.id   AF-A0A0F9HLY6-F1
#
_cell.length_a   1.000
_cell.length_b   1.000
_cell.length_c   1.000
_cell.angle_alpha   90.00
_cell.angle_beta   90.00
_cell.angle_gamma   90.00
#
_symmetry.space_group_name_H-M   'P 1'
#
loop_
_entity.id
_entity.type
_entity.pdbx_description
1 polymer ?
#
loop_
_entity_poly.entity_id
_entity_poly.type
_entity_poly.pdbx_seq_one_letter_code
_entity_poly.pdbx_strand_id
1 'polypeptide(L)'
;VLHDKWKHLHLKWNQQTGLYRPSEQTAAFSPSEIEEATLSPGIIHYIGWDKPWRKVRFHPLANEYDRFADRLETSPRIKPGFGDYLQAYASVSRLKKLRRQLKWQAWYKEKGYDLYR
;
A
#
# COMPACT_ATOMS: atom_id res chain seq x y z
N VAL A 1 -6.36 23.02 17.53
CA VAL A 1 -7.71 22.89 18.14
C VAL A 1 -7.89 21.57 18.91
N LEU A 2 -7.38 20.42 18.44
CA LEU A 2 -7.51 19.12 19.14
C LEU A 2 -6.21 18.56 19.73
N HIS A 3 -5.17 19.39 19.90
CA HIS A 3 -3.91 18.96 20.52
C HIS A 3 -4.21 18.37 21.92
N ASP A 4 -3.75 17.14 22.18
CA ASP A 4 -3.99 16.31 23.37
C ASP A 4 -5.45 15.92 23.68
N LYS A 5 -6.41 16.31 22.83
CA LYS A 5 -7.83 15.96 22.98
C LYS A 5 -8.28 14.97 21.91
N TRP A 6 -7.48 13.93 21.72
CA TRP A 6 -7.78 12.88 20.74
C TRP A 6 -7.42 11.50 21.30
N LYS A 7 -8.23 10.52 20.94
CA LYS A 7 -7.99 9.12 21.27
C LYS A 7 -7.12 8.52 20.17
N HIS A 8 -5.96 7.99 20.55
CA HIS A 8 -5.13 7.23 19.64
C HIS A 8 -5.87 5.95 19.22
N LEU A 9 -5.98 5.75 17.91
CA LEU A 9 -6.48 4.50 17.34
C LEU A 9 -5.30 3.66 16.89
N HIS A 10 -5.48 2.34 16.99
CA HIS A 10 -4.51 1.39 16.48
C HIS A 10 -4.22 1.64 14.99
N LEU A 11 -2.96 1.56 14.58
CA LEU A 11 -2.52 1.86 13.20
C LEU A 11 -3.26 1.08 12.10
N LYS A 12 -3.79 -0.10 12.42
CA LYS A 12 -4.57 -0.92 11.45
C LYS A 12 -5.81 -0.21 10.89
N TRP A 13 -6.33 0.78 11.61
CA TRP A 13 -7.46 1.60 11.16
C TRP A 13 -7.07 2.73 10.20
N ASN A 14 -5.77 2.87 9.90
CA ASN A 14 -5.25 3.87 8.98
C ASN A 14 -3.91 3.41 8.40
N GLN A 15 -3.90 2.26 7.71
CA GLN A 15 -2.69 1.74 7.08
C GLN A 15 -2.30 2.67 5.92
N GLN A 16 -1.14 3.31 6.03
CA GLN A 16 -0.62 4.23 5.03
C GLN A 16 0.73 3.76 4.49
N THR A 17 1.12 4.27 3.32
CA THR A 17 2.44 3.97 2.70
C THR A 17 3.64 4.23 3.60
N GLY A 18 3.49 5.12 4.59
CA GLY A 18 4.54 5.47 5.55
C GLY A 18 4.98 4.29 6.41
N LEU A 19 4.07 3.36 6.73
CA LEU A 19 4.37 2.20 7.59
C LEU A 19 5.43 1.27 7.02
N TYR A 20 5.62 1.27 5.69
CA TYR A 20 6.65 0.50 5.01
C TYR A 20 8.06 1.09 5.12
N ARG A 21 8.26 2.16 5.91
CA ARG A 21 9.53 2.87 6.04
C ARG A 21 9.73 3.32 7.49
N PRO A 22 10.93 3.11 8.05
CA PRO A 22 11.29 3.76 9.30
C PRO A 22 11.21 5.28 9.18
N SER A 23 10.62 5.91 10.19
CA SER A 23 10.45 7.35 10.36
C SER A 23 10.24 7.67 11.85
N GLU A 24 10.38 8.93 12.23
CA GLU A 24 10.07 9.40 13.59
C GLU A 24 8.62 9.06 14.00
N GLN A 25 7.68 9.19 13.05
CA GLN A 25 6.27 8.85 13.29
C GLN A 25 6.10 7.37 13.60
N THR A 26 6.70 6.48 12.80
CA THR A 26 6.63 5.03 13.06
C THR A 26 7.38 4.64 14.33
N ALA A 27 8.43 5.37 14.73
CA ALA A 27 9.18 5.09 15.94
C ALA A 27 8.37 5.34 17.23
N ALA A 28 7.27 6.10 17.14
CA ALA A 28 6.36 6.33 18.26
C ALA A 28 5.42 5.15 18.55
N PHE A 29 5.38 4.13 17.69
CA PHE A 29 4.52 2.95 17.84
C PHE A 29 5.33 1.69 18.11
N SER A 30 4.70 0.71 18.76
CA SER A 30 5.36 -0.58 19.00
C SER A 30 5.61 -1.33 17.68
N PRO A 31 6.72 -2.09 17.56
CA PRO A 31 6.98 -2.90 16.37
C PRO A 31 5.86 -3.89 16.04
N SER A 32 5.21 -4.47 17.06
CA SER A 32 4.09 -5.39 16.89
C SER A 32 2.84 -4.70 16.33
N GLU A 33 2.53 -3.47 16.75
CA GLU A 33 1.43 -2.70 16.19
C GLU A 33 1.69 -2.33 14.72
N ILE A 34 2.93 -1.96 14.37
CA ILE A 34 3.31 -1.70 12.98
C ILE A 34 3.18 -2.97 12.14
N GLU A 35 3.65 -4.10 12.65
CA GLU A 35 3.54 -5.39 11.97
C GLU A 35 2.07 -5.79 11.78
N GLU A 36 1.24 -5.73 12.82
CA GLU A 36 -0.20 -6.00 12.72
C GLU A 36 -0.89 -5.07 11.72
N ALA A 37 -0.64 -3.76 11.81
CA ALA A 37 -1.22 -2.78 10.90
C ALA A 37 -0.77 -2.97 9.45
N THR A 38 0.44 -3.48 9.25
CA THR A 38 0.96 -3.76 7.90
C THR A 38 0.37 -5.05 7.36
N LEU A 39 0.35 -6.14 8.13
CA LEU A 39 -0.09 -7.47 7.70
C LEU A 39 -1.62 -7.60 7.61
N SER A 40 -2.34 -7.08 8.61
CA SER A 40 -3.79 -7.21 8.76
C SER A 40 -4.45 -5.84 8.94
N PRO A 41 -4.40 -4.97 7.92
CA PRO A 41 -5.05 -3.66 7.99
C PRO A 41 -6.58 -3.81 8.00
N GLY A 42 -7.23 -3.05 8.87
CA GLY A 42 -8.68 -2.86 8.82
C GLY A 42 -9.08 -1.84 7.74
N ILE A 43 -8.28 -0.79 7.54
CA ILE A 43 -8.49 0.23 6.50
C ILE A 43 -7.16 0.56 5.84
N ILE A 44 -7.11 0.45 4.51
CA ILE A 44 -5.97 0.87 3.68
C ILE A 44 -6.25 2.27 3.16
N HIS A 45 -5.37 3.21 3.50
CA HIS A 45 -5.46 4.60 3.08
C HIS A 45 -4.34 4.93 2.08
N TYR A 46 -4.71 4.92 0.79
CA TYR A 46 -3.80 5.24 -0.32
C TYR A 46 -3.50 6.75 -0.42
N ILE A 47 -2.66 7.25 0.49
CA ILE A 47 -2.19 8.65 0.51
C ILE A 47 -1.12 8.93 -0.57
N GLY A 48 -0.87 10.22 -0.82
CA GLY A 48 0.17 10.65 -1.76
C GLY A 48 -0.17 10.37 -3.23
N TRP A 49 0.87 10.25 -4.06
CA TRP A 49 0.74 10.23 -5.53
C TRP A 49 0.35 8.86 -6.10
N ASP A 50 0.75 7.76 -5.45
CA ASP A 50 0.65 6.40 -5.99
C ASP A 50 -0.74 5.78 -5.74
N LYS A 51 -1.76 6.39 -6.35
CA LYS A 51 -3.16 5.98 -6.21
C LYS A 51 -3.41 4.63 -6.87
N PRO A 52 -4.28 3.78 -6.28
CA PRO A 52 -4.48 2.42 -6.79
C PRO A 52 -5.24 2.38 -8.13
N TRP A 53 -6.04 3.41 -8.45
CA TRP A 53 -6.74 3.53 -9.74
C TRP A 53 -5.84 4.02 -10.89
N ARG A 54 -4.54 4.23 -10.65
CA ARG A 54 -3.58 4.48 -11.74
C ARG A 54 -3.27 3.20 -12.49
N LYS A 55 -3.00 3.33 -13.79
CA LYS A 55 -2.57 2.23 -14.66
C LYS A 55 -1.38 1.44 -14.10
N VAL A 56 -0.28 2.15 -13.82
CA VAL A 56 0.92 1.58 -13.20
C VAL A 56 1.09 2.19 -11.82
N ARG A 57 1.23 1.32 -10.83
CA ARG A 57 1.19 1.65 -9.41
C ARG A 57 2.18 0.77 -8.65
N PHE A 58 2.70 1.29 -7.55
CA PHE A 58 3.80 0.68 -6.81
C PHE A 58 3.48 0.41 -5.33
N HIS A 59 2.22 0.61 -4.92
CA HIS A 59 1.78 0.29 -3.58
C HIS A 59 1.76 -1.24 -3.38
N PRO A 60 2.33 -1.79 -2.28
CA PRO A 60 2.34 -3.24 -2.05
C PRO A 60 0.94 -3.87 -2.07
N LEU A 61 -0.01 -3.20 -1.44
CA LEU A 61 -1.43 -3.59 -1.38
C LEU A 61 -2.29 -2.98 -2.48
N ALA A 62 -1.73 -2.55 -3.62
CA ALA A 62 -2.55 -1.93 -4.67
C ALA A 62 -3.62 -2.90 -5.21
N ASN A 63 -3.33 -4.21 -5.22
CA ASN A 63 -4.26 -5.22 -5.71
C ASN A 63 -5.47 -5.44 -4.78
N GLU A 64 -5.41 -5.03 -3.51
CA GLU A 64 -6.61 -5.03 -2.66
C GLU A 64 -7.68 -4.08 -3.20
N TYR A 65 -7.29 -2.96 -3.81
CA TYR A 65 -8.24 -2.12 -4.53
C TYR A 65 -8.89 -2.87 -5.70
N ASP A 66 -8.11 -3.64 -6.47
CA ASP A 66 -8.64 -4.41 -7.59
C ASP A 66 -9.64 -5.47 -7.12
N ARG A 67 -9.35 -6.14 -6.01
CA ARG A 67 -10.25 -7.14 -5.41
C ARG A 67 -11.66 -6.60 -5.20
N PHE A 68 -11.78 -5.33 -4.81
CA PHE A 68 -13.09 -4.69 -4.62
C PHE A 68 -13.60 -4.03 -5.89
N ALA A 69 -12.74 -3.42 -6.71
CA ALA A 69 -13.13 -2.82 -7.99
C ALA A 69 -13.73 -3.85 -8.95
N ASP A 70 -13.18 -5.07 -8.97
CA ASP A 70 -13.63 -6.17 -9.83
C ASP A 70 -14.96 -6.79 -9.34
N ARG A 71 -15.48 -6.40 -8.17
CA ARG A 71 -16.82 -6.77 -7.67
C ARG A 71 -17.91 -5.77 -8.06
N LEU A 72 -17.54 -4.60 -8.58
CA LEU A 72 -18.49 -3.59 -9.01
C LEU A 72 -19.06 -3.95 -10.39
N GLU A 73 -20.32 -3.61 -10.63
CA GLU A 73 -20.98 -3.83 -11.95
C GLU A 73 -20.17 -3.20 -13.08
N THR A 74 -19.62 -2.00 -12.83
CA THR A 74 -18.66 -1.33 -13.72
C THR A 74 -17.37 -1.08 -12.95
N SER A 75 -16.32 -1.82 -13.30
CA SER A 75 -15.02 -1.68 -12.64
C SER A 75 -14.33 -0.36 -13.04
N PRO A 76 -13.93 0.49 -12.07
CA PRO A 76 -13.16 1.70 -12.34
C PRO A 76 -11.67 1.42 -12.65
N ARG A 77 -11.28 0.15 -12.70
CA ARG A 77 -9.89 -0.28 -12.90
C ARG A 77 -9.46 -0.07 -14.34
N ILE A 78 -8.39 0.71 -14.54
CA ILE A 78 -7.74 0.85 -15.84
C ILE A 78 -6.63 -0.20 -15.96
N LYS A 79 -6.77 -1.13 -16.91
CA LYS A 79 -5.75 -2.16 -17.16
C LYS A 79 -4.56 -1.56 -17.93
N PRO A 80 -3.33 -1.60 -17.40
CA PRO A 80 -2.15 -1.14 -18.12
C PRO A 80 -1.82 -2.03 -19.31
N GLY A 81 -1.39 -1.43 -20.42
CA GLY A 81 -0.80 -2.15 -21.54
C GLY A 81 0.72 -2.33 -21.36
N PHE A 82 1.33 -3.13 -22.24
CA PHE A 82 2.77 -3.36 -22.25
C PHE A 82 3.59 -2.05 -22.33
N GLY A 83 3.16 -1.09 -23.17
CA GLY A 83 3.81 0.22 -23.31
C GLY A 83 3.78 1.08 -22.04
N ASP A 84 2.71 0.99 -21.24
CA ASP A 84 2.60 1.72 -19.97
C ASP A 84 3.67 1.25 -18.97
N TYR A 85 3.96 -0.05 -18.95
CA TYR A 85 5.02 -0.63 -18.11
C TYR A 85 6.42 -0.24 -18.59
N LEU A 86 6.69 -0.33 -19.90
CA LEU A 86 7.96 0.10 -20.48
C LEU A 86 8.28 1.55 -20.10
N GLN A 87 7.32 2.45 -20.32
CA GLN A 87 7.46 3.86 -19.98
C GLN A 87 7.67 4.06 -18.48
N ALA A 88 6.96 3.31 -17.63
CA ALA A 88 7.12 3.41 -16.19
C ALA A 88 8.48 2.92 -15.72
N TYR A 89 9.03 1.87 -16.29
CA TYR A 89 10.29 1.27 -15.83
C TYR A 89 11.54 1.93 -16.43
N ALA A 90 11.39 2.79 -17.43
CA ALA A 90 12.46 3.67 -17.92
C ALA A 90 12.94 4.69 -16.87
N SER A 91 12.23 4.86 -15.75
CA SER A 91 12.62 5.75 -14.65
C SER A 91 13.28 4.99 -13.49
N VAL A 92 14.51 5.37 -13.15
CA VAL A 92 15.25 4.83 -11.99
C VAL A 92 14.43 4.96 -10.69
N SER A 93 13.72 6.08 -10.51
CA SER A 93 12.85 6.31 -9.35
C SER A 93 11.71 5.28 -9.28
N ARG A 94 11.05 5.02 -10.40
CA ARG A 94 9.97 4.02 -10.49
C ARG A 94 10.51 2.59 -10.33
N LEU A 95 11.70 2.30 -10.85
CA LEU A 95 12.34 0.99 -10.63
C LEU A 95 12.66 0.75 -9.14
N LYS A 96 13.14 1.78 -8.41
CA LYS A 96 13.31 1.70 -6.95
C LYS A 96 11.98 1.45 -6.22
N LYS A 97 10.88 2.02 -6.70
CA LYS A 97 9.55 1.77 -6.15
C LYS A 97 9.08 0.34 -6.43
N LEU A 98 9.26 -0.16 -7.65
CA LEU A 98 8.95 -1.54 -8.02
C LEU A 98 9.72 -2.54 -7.14
N ARG A 99 11.02 -2.37 -6.98
CA ARG A 99 11.83 -3.24 -6.09
C ARG A 99 11.28 -3.26 -4.67
N ARG A 100 10.85 -2.11 -4.15
CA ARG A 100 10.25 -2.00 -2.81
C ARG A 100 8.90 -2.71 -2.74
N GLN A 101 8.05 -2.52 -3.76
CA GLN A 101 6.76 -3.21 -3.87
C GLN A 101 6.96 -4.72 -3.81
N LEU A 102 7.84 -5.25 -4.67
CA LEU A 102 8.15 -6.68 -4.74
C LEU A 102 8.72 -7.21 -3.41
N LYS A 103 9.62 -6.46 -2.77
CA LYS A 103 10.15 -6.81 -1.43
C LYS A 103 9.02 -6.99 -0.41
N TRP A 104 8.09 -6.04 -0.34
CA TRP A 104 6.99 -6.12 0.62
C TRP A 104 6.00 -7.23 0.26
N GLN A 105 5.65 -7.40 -1.00
CA GLN A 105 4.79 -8.49 -1.44
C GLN A 105 5.39 -9.87 -1.14
N ALA A 106 6.71 -10.03 -1.31
CA ALA A 106 7.41 -11.23 -0.88
C ALA A 106 7.31 -11.46 0.63
N TRP A 107 7.45 -10.40 1.43
CA TRP A 107 7.31 -10.48 2.88
C TRP A 107 5.88 -10.84 3.33
N TYR A 108 4.83 -10.29 2.69
CA TYR A 108 3.44 -10.71 2.93
C TYR A 108 3.28 -12.22 2.69
N LYS A 109 3.81 -12.72 1.57
CA LYS A 109 3.77 -14.14 1.22
C LYS A 109 4.51 -15.01 2.24
N GLU A 110 5.68 -14.58 2.69
CA GLU A 110 6.46 -15.25 3.76
C GLU A 110 5.66 -15.35 5.06
N LYS A 111 4.87 -14.32 5.39
CA LYS A 111 3.99 -14.27 6.56
C LYS A 111 2.66 -15.00 6.35
N GLY A 112 2.46 -15.69 5.23
CA GLY A 112 1.25 -16.48 4.94
C GLY A 112 0.07 -15.68 4.39
N TYR A 113 0.27 -14.43 3.97
CA TYR A 113 -0.79 -13.60 3.38
C TYR A 113 -0.80 -13.72 1.86
N ASP A 114 -1.90 -14.23 1.30
CA ASP A 114 -2.11 -14.27 -0.15
C ASP A 114 -2.74 -12.96 -0.64
N LEU A 115 -1.90 -12.13 -1.27
CA LEU A 115 -2.34 -10.88 -1.86
C LEU A 115 -3.15 -11.14 -3.12
N TYR A 116 -4.20 -10.35 -3.34
CA TYR A 116 -4.96 -10.40 -4.59
C TYR A 116 -4.04 -10.22 -5.82
N ARG A 117 -4.32 -10.90 -6.93
CA ARG A 117 -3.50 -10.91 -8.14
C ARG A 117 -4.18 -10.17 -9.28
#